data_AF-A0A662U225-F1
#
_entry.id   AF-A0A662U225-F1
#
_cell.length_a   1.000
_cell.length_b   1.000
_cell.length_c   1.000
_cell.angle_alpha   90.00
_cell.angle_beta   90.00
_cell.angle_gamma   90.00
#
_symmetry.space_group_name_H-M   'P 1'
#
loop_
_entity.id
_entity.type
_entity.pdbx_description
1 polymer ?
#
loop_
_entity_poly.entity_id
_entity_poly.type
_entity_poly.pdbx_seq_one_letter_code
_entity_poly.pdbx_strand_id
1 'polypeptide(L)'
;MTTVIEISGLLEKQLQLLVDIGLYSSKTEAVRDAIRRLLNTVNIADIAVNIYAQCKISLAYASELAEQSIPDFFIKLLGKGIAPKLINVSRDIDEVVENMNKRKTVVFDVSSLYSMYLSETLNTFRKTLTQMSEKKNIKTIVASETVLHLKFIELKRLISFGHRSPTLPLMVVEVNSNDLRKFKSKFLKEPCLTLAEVASQYLADKLNGILVTDDFKALEVTGKTGVYAISTLTLLDYAKYYGMLSNVEYLNAKEKLITLYSTTTGEHLWRT
;
A
#
# COMPACT_ATOMS: atom_id res chain seq x y z
N MET A 1 23.15 -1.21 10.68
CA MET A 1 23.67 -0.02 9.98
C MET A 1 24.14 0.93 11.07
N THR A 2 25.38 1.43 10.99
CA THR A 2 25.89 2.43 11.92
C THR A 2 25.45 3.81 11.45
N THR A 3 24.77 4.55 12.33
CA THR A 3 24.36 5.93 12.06
C THR A 3 25.32 6.84 12.80
N VAL A 4 25.95 7.76 12.08
CA VAL A 4 26.79 8.81 12.69
C VAL A 4 25.87 9.96 13.10
N ILE A 5 25.96 10.35 14.37
CA ILE A 5 25.20 11.45 14.95
C ILE A 5 26.18 12.45 15.55
N GLU A 6 26.00 13.73 15.23
CA GLU A 6 26.79 14.80 15.82
C GLU A 6 26.12 15.24 17.12
N ILE A 7 26.79 14.99 18.24
CA ILE A 7 26.39 15.47 19.56
C ILE A 7 27.55 16.30 20.09
N SER A 8 27.32 17.59 20.33
CA SER A 8 28.35 18.51 20.80
C SER A 8 27.91 19.26 22.07
N GLY A 9 28.89 19.81 22.78
CA GLY A 9 28.66 20.67 23.94
C GLY A 9 28.29 19.93 25.22
N LEU A 10 27.30 20.45 25.95
CA LEU A 10 26.93 19.96 27.28
C LEU A 10 26.40 18.51 27.25
N LEU A 11 25.64 18.16 26.22
CA LEU A 11 25.03 16.83 26.10
C LEU A 11 26.08 15.72 25.96
N GLU A 12 27.17 15.99 25.24
CA GLU A 12 28.29 15.05 25.14
C GLU A 12 28.97 14.82 26.49
N LYS A 13 29.20 15.90 27.26
CA LYS A 13 29.78 15.83 28.60
C LYS A 13 28.89 15.05 29.56
N GLN A 14 27.57 15.23 29.48
CA GLN A 14 26.60 14.48 30.28
C GLN A 14 26.60 12.99 29.91
N LEU A 15 26.66 12.65 28.61
CA LEU A 15 26.78 11.25 28.17
C LEU A 15 28.09 10.62 28.65
N GLN A 16 29.20 11.35 28.64
CA GLN A 16 30.48 10.86 29.15
C GLN A 16 30.39 10.59 30.66
N LEU A 17 29.80 11.52 31.43
CA LEU A 17 29.63 11.35 32.88
C LEU A 17 28.83 10.08 33.22
N LEU A 18 27.77 9.79 32.45
CA LEU A 18 26.95 8.58 32.64
C LEU A 18 27.76 7.29 32.43
N VAL A 19 28.79 7.32 31.58
CA VAL A 19 29.73 6.21 31.38
C VAL A 19 30.75 6.16 32.51
N ASP A 20 31.31 7.30 32.88
CA ASP A 20 32.36 7.40 33.91
C ASP A 20 31.87 6.92 35.29
N ILE A 21 30.60 7.17 35.63
CA ILE A 21 29.98 6.67 36.87
C ILE A 21 29.56 5.19 36.79
N GLY A 22 29.77 4.53 35.65
CA GLY A 22 29.46 3.11 35.44
C GLY A 22 27.97 2.80 35.21
N LEU A 23 27.12 3.82 34.98
CA LEU A 23 25.68 3.59 34.74
C LEU A 23 25.43 2.98 33.36
N TYR A 24 26.28 3.28 32.38
CA TYR A 24 26.26 2.67 31.04
C TYR A 24 27.67 2.25 30.61
N SER A 25 27.78 1.19 29.82
CA SER A 25 29.07 0.69 29.31
C SER A 25 29.70 1.59 28.24
N SER A 26 28.89 2.43 27.57
CA SER A 26 29.35 3.35 26.51
C SER A 26 28.33 4.45 26.23
N LYS A 27 28.77 5.55 25.61
CA LYS A 27 27.88 6.62 25.11
C LYS A 27 26.81 6.05 24.16
N THR A 28 27.17 5.08 23.32
CA THR A 28 26.27 4.42 22.38
C THR A 28 25.11 3.71 23.08
N GLU A 29 25.39 3.05 24.21
CA GLU A 29 24.35 2.39 25.01
C GLU A 29 23.42 3.41 25.65
N ALA A 30 23.97 4.47 26.25
CA ALA A 30 23.20 5.56 26.83
C ALA A 30 22.28 6.23 25.79
N VAL A 31 22.80 6.50 24.57
CA VAL A 31 22.00 7.04 23.46
C VAL A 31 20.91 6.06 23.03
N ARG A 32 21.22 4.76 22.91
CA ARG A 32 20.23 3.74 22.55
C ARG A 32 19.11 3.65 23.58
N ASP A 33 19.44 3.73 24.87
CA ASP A 33 18.43 3.72 25.94
C ASP A 33 17.60 5.00 25.96
N ALA A 34 18.22 6.17 25.77
CA ALA A 34 17.51 7.44 25.65
C ALA A 34 16.53 7.45 24.47
N ILE A 35 16.94 6.95 23.30
CA ILE A 35 16.06 6.80 22.13
C ILE A 35 14.92 5.84 22.45
N ARG A 36 15.20 4.69 23.09
CA ARG A 36 14.17 3.73 23.50
C ARG A 36 13.14 4.37 24.42
N ARG A 37 13.59 5.12 25.44
CA ARG A 37 12.71 5.85 26.35
C ARG A 37 11.88 6.91 25.62
N LEU A 38 12.50 7.66 24.70
CA LEU A 38 11.80 8.64 23.88
C LEU A 38 10.70 7.98 23.05
N LEU A 39 11.00 6.89 22.35
CA LEU A 39 10.01 6.15 21.56
C LEU A 39 8.88 5.58 22.43
N ASN A 40 9.18 5.16 23.66
CA ASN A 40 8.16 4.71 24.62
C ASN A 40 7.25 5.85 25.12
N THR A 41 7.75 7.09 25.15
CA THR A 41 6.95 8.28 25.54
C THR A 41 6.11 8.85 24.40
N VAL A 42 6.44 8.50 23.16
CA VAL A 42 5.81 9.05 21.96
C VAL A 42 4.76 8.08 21.44
N ASN A 43 3.55 8.58 21.21
CA ASN A 43 2.51 7.80 20.53
C ASN A 43 2.79 7.80 19.01
N ILE A 44 3.62 6.85 18.56
CA ILE A 44 4.01 6.71 17.15
C ILE A 44 2.78 6.57 16.25
N ALA A 45 1.74 5.88 16.72
CA ALA A 45 0.52 5.72 15.94
C ALA A 45 -0.21 7.06 15.71
N ASP A 46 -0.18 8.00 16.66
CA ASP A 46 -0.75 9.35 16.45
C ASP A 46 0.15 10.21 15.54
N ILE A 47 1.47 10.01 15.57
CA ILE A 47 2.39 10.61 14.59
C ILE A 47 2.10 10.09 13.18
N ALA A 48 1.93 8.77 13.02
CA ALA A 48 1.62 8.16 11.73
C ALA A 48 0.31 8.71 11.15
N VAL A 49 -0.73 8.86 11.98
CA VAL A 49 -1.98 9.53 11.61
C VAL A 49 -1.74 10.94 11.10
N ASN A 50 -0.94 11.75 11.80
CA ASN A 50 -0.66 13.13 11.41
C ASN A 50 0.13 13.22 10.09
N ILE A 51 1.14 12.38 9.90
CA ILE A 51 1.95 12.35 8.67
C ILE A 51 1.08 11.88 7.48
N TYR A 52 0.23 10.88 7.70
CA TYR A 52 -0.71 10.39 6.69
C TYR A 52 -1.75 11.45 6.30
N ALA A 53 -2.32 12.17 7.28
CA ALA A 53 -3.28 13.25 7.03
C ALA A 53 -2.69 14.34 6.10
N GLN A 54 -1.38 14.57 6.16
CA GLN A 54 -0.63 15.49 5.29
C GLN A 54 -0.30 14.93 3.89
N CYS A 55 -0.82 13.75 3.49
CA CYS A 55 -0.48 13.07 2.22
C CYS A 55 1.02 12.75 2.04
N LYS A 56 1.79 12.67 3.13
CA LYS A 56 3.24 12.44 3.02
C LYS A 56 3.59 10.97 2.82
N ILE A 57 2.72 10.06 3.26
CA ILE A 57 2.94 8.61 3.24
C ILE A 57 1.67 7.88 2.78
N SER A 58 1.81 6.67 2.27
CA SER A 58 0.69 5.78 1.94
C SER A 58 0.00 5.23 3.19
N LEU A 59 -1.20 4.68 3.01
CA LEU A 59 -1.97 4.04 4.08
C LEU A 59 -1.24 2.83 4.63
N ALA A 60 -0.65 2.01 3.75
CA ALA A 60 0.12 0.85 4.16
C ALA A 60 1.34 1.28 4.99
N TYR A 61 2.07 2.30 4.55
CA TYR A 61 3.25 2.77 5.27
C TYR A 61 2.89 3.42 6.62
N ALA A 62 1.79 4.17 6.68
CA ALA A 62 1.28 4.69 7.93
C ALA A 62 0.89 3.57 8.92
N SER A 63 0.25 2.50 8.43
CA SER A 63 -0.12 1.34 9.25
C SER A 63 1.11 0.60 9.79
N GLU A 64 2.15 0.43 8.97
CA GLU A 64 3.42 -0.19 9.37
C GLU A 64 4.11 0.65 10.46
N LEU A 65 4.17 1.97 10.29
CA LEU A 65 4.73 2.88 11.31
C LEU A 65 3.94 2.82 12.62
N ALA A 66 2.61 2.68 12.54
CA ALA A 66 1.75 2.57 13.71
C ALA A 66 1.77 1.18 14.36
N GLU A 67 2.46 0.21 13.78
CA GLU A 67 2.45 -1.21 14.18
C GLU A 67 1.02 -1.79 14.24
N GLN A 68 0.17 -1.36 13.32
CA GLN A 68 -1.23 -1.76 13.23
C GLN A 68 -1.52 -2.39 11.88
N SER A 69 -2.49 -3.31 11.84
CA SER A 69 -2.98 -3.80 10.55
C SER A 69 -3.70 -2.67 9.81
N ILE A 70 -3.69 -2.70 8.47
CA ILE A 70 -4.38 -1.68 7.65
C ILE A 70 -5.85 -1.50 8.08
N PRO A 71 -6.66 -2.55 8.32
CA PRO A 71 -8.03 -2.38 8.80
C PRO A 71 -8.12 -1.66 10.15
N ASP A 72 -7.25 -2.00 11.11
CA ASP A 72 -7.26 -1.37 12.44
C ASP A 72 -6.82 0.10 12.36
N PHE A 73 -5.80 0.39 11.55
CA PHE A 73 -5.33 1.75 11.30
C PHE A 73 -6.38 2.59 10.54
N PHE A 74 -7.10 1.97 9.61
CA PHE A 74 -8.22 2.58 8.89
C PHE A 74 -9.33 3.02 9.87
N ILE A 75 -9.71 2.15 10.81
CA ILE A 75 -10.68 2.49 11.88
C ILE A 75 -10.13 3.62 12.76
N LYS A 76 -8.83 3.59 13.09
CA LYS A 76 -8.18 4.64 13.88
C LYS A 76 -8.23 6.01 13.18
N LEU A 77 -8.01 6.06 11.87
CA LEU A 77 -8.13 7.29 11.07
C LEU A 77 -9.56 7.85 11.16
N LEU A 78 -10.57 7.00 10.93
CA LEU A 78 -11.97 7.39 11.05
C LEU A 78 -12.32 7.87 12.46
N GLY A 79 -11.85 7.19 13.50
CA GLY A 79 -12.04 7.58 14.89
C GLY A 79 -11.39 8.93 15.26
N LYS A 80 -10.42 9.40 14.47
CA LYS A 80 -9.80 10.72 14.60
C LYS A 80 -10.41 11.76 13.63
N GLY A 81 -11.48 11.41 12.91
CA GLY A 81 -12.12 12.29 11.93
C GLY A 81 -11.30 12.49 10.65
N ILE A 82 -10.35 11.59 10.36
CA ILE A 82 -9.51 11.64 9.17
C ILE A 82 -9.99 10.57 8.20
N ALA A 83 -10.46 10.98 7.03
CA ALA A 83 -10.88 10.05 5.99
C ALA A 83 -9.63 9.44 5.31
N PRO A 84 -9.52 8.10 5.20
CA PRO A 84 -8.39 7.46 4.52
C PRO A 84 -8.34 7.87 3.05
N LYS A 85 -7.20 8.14 2.43
CA LYS A 85 -7.13 8.64 1.04
C LYS A 85 -7.01 7.50 0.02
N LEU A 86 -8.02 6.63 -0.01
CA LEU A 86 -8.22 5.71 -1.14
C LEU A 86 -8.98 6.44 -2.24
N ILE A 87 -8.44 6.44 -3.45
CA ILE A 87 -8.95 7.23 -4.57
C ILE A 87 -9.24 6.34 -5.77
N ASN A 88 -10.19 6.79 -6.58
CA ASN A 88 -10.41 6.25 -7.92
C ASN A 88 -9.66 7.09 -8.95
N VAL A 89 -8.85 6.44 -9.78
CA VAL A 89 -8.27 7.01 -10.98
C VAL A 89 -9.28 6.89 -12.11
N SER A 90 -10.05 7.94 -12.37
CA SER A 90 -10.92 7.98 -13.54
C SER A 90 -10.07 8.04 -14.81
N ARG A 91 -10.03 6.94 -15.56
CA ARG A 91 -9.44 6.88 -16.89
C ARG A 91 -10.51 6.57 -17.92
N ASP A 92 -10.28 7.02 -19.14
CA ASP A 92 -11.10 6.63 -20.27
C ASP A 92 -10.98 5.11 -20.49
N ILE A 93 -12.12 4.45 -20.74
CA ILE A 93 -12.16 3.00 -20.83
C ILE A 93 -11.43 2.49 -22.08
N ASP A 94 -11.44 3.23 -23.18
CA ASP A 94 -10.78 2.83 -24.42
C ASP A 94 -9.26 2.92 -24.27
N GLU A 95 -8.75 3.95 -23.57
CA GLU A 95 -7.33 4.07 -23.18
C GLU A 95 -6.88 2.86 -22.33
N VAL A 96 -7.70 2.47 -21.35
CA VAL A 96 -7.42 1.33 -20.46
C VAL A 96 -7.39 0.03 -21.26
N VAL A 97 -8.36 -0.17 -22.16
CA VAL A 97 -8.44 -1.34 -23.03
C VAL A 97 -7.20 -1.44 -23.94
N GLU A 98 -6.78 -0.33 -24.55
CA GLU A 98 -5.57 -0.28 -25.37
C GLU A 98 -4.33 -0.69 -24.56
N ASN A 99 -4.14 -0.07 -23.38
CA ASN A 99 -2.99 -0.36 -22.52
C ASN A 99 -3.00 -1.83 -22.02
N MET A 100 -4.16 -2.36 -21.63
CA MET A 100 -4.31 -3.75 -21.21
C MET A 100 -3.94 -4.73 -22.33
N ASN A 101 -4.34 -4.43 -23.57
CA ASN A 101 -4.01 -5.25 -24.73
C ASN A 101 -2.53 -5.17 -25.10
N LYS A 102 -1.89 -4.00 -24.95
CA LYS A 102 -0.47 -3.82 -25.24
C LYS A 102 0.45 -4.46 -24.20
N ARG A 103 0.15 -4.27 -22.91
CA ARG A 103 1.06 -4.62 -21.80
C ARG A 103 0.88 -6.05 -21.30
N LYS A 104 -0.34 -6.59 -21.33
CA LYS A 104 -0.70 -7.96 -20.91
C LYS A 104 -0.23 -8.40 -19.52
N THR A 105 0.16 -7.44 -18.67
CA THR A 105 0.61 -7.68 -17.29
C THR A 105 -0.02 -6.65 -16.38
N VAL A 106 -0.64 -7.11 -15.30
CA VAL A 106 -1.32 -6.30 -14.29
C VAL A 106 -0.74 -6.65 -12.93
N VAL A 107 -0.20 -5.65 -12.24
CA VAL A 107 0.47 -5.77 -10.95
C VAL A 107 -0.44 -5.19 -9.88
N PHE A 108 -0.76 -5.98 -8.86
CA PHE A 108 -1.56 -5.54 -7.73
C PHE A 108 -0.66 -5.10 -6.58
N ASP A 109 -0.88 -3.88 -6.10
CA ASP A 109 -0.23 -3.37 -4.90
C ASP A 109 -0.99 -3.76 -3.62
N VAL A 110 -0.53 -3.25 -2.47
CA VAL A 110 -1.20 -3.49 -1.19
C VAL A 110 -2.60 -2.86 -1.17
N SER A 111 -2.73 -1.60 -1.60
CA SER A 111 -3.98 -0.84 -1.46
C SER A 111 -5.14 -1.47 -2.25
N SER A 112 -4.90 -1.90 -3.49
CA SER A 112 -5.90 -2.55 -4.34
C SER A 112 -6.43 -3.85 -3.73
N LEU A 113 -5.56 -4.67 -3.14
CA LEU A 113 -5.96 -5.89 -2.44
C LEU A 113 -6.82 -5.59 -1.22
N TYR A 114 -6.47 -4.56 -0.44
CA TYR A 114 -7.29 -4.15 0.71
C TYR A 114 -8.60 -3.50 0.28
N SER A 115 -8.66 -2.78 -0.85
CA SER A 115 -9.92 -2.27 -1.40
C SER A 115 -10.86 -3.40 -1.76
N MET A 116 -10.37 -4.45 -2.44
CA MET A 116 -11.18 -5.64 -2.75
C MET A 116 -11.67 -6.35 -1.49
N TYR A 117 -10.84 -6.40 -0.44
CA TYR A 117 -11.18 -6.99 0.84
C TYR A 117 -12.24 -6.18 1.60
N LEU A 118 -11.99 -4.90 1.84
CA LEU A 118 -12.83 -3.99 2.62
C LEU A 118 -14.19 -3.72 1.94
N SER A 119 -14.22 -3.72 0.60
CA SER A 119 -15.47 -3.64 -0.17
C SER A 119 -16.16 -4.99 -0.35
N GLU A 120 -15.63 -6.08 0.19
CA GLU A 120 -16.16 -7.45 0.02
C GLU A 120 -16.32 -7.91 -1.45
N THR A 121 -15.52 -7.37 -2.38
CA THR A 121 -15.62 -7.65 -3.82
C THR A 121 -14.68 -8.75 -4.31
N LEU A 122 -13.93 -9.41 -3.42
CA LEU A 122 -12.95 -10.46 -3.76
C LEU A 122 -13.50 -11.58 -4.66
N ASN A 123 -14.75 -12.00 -4.49
CA ASN A 123 -15.36 -13.04 -5.34
C ASN A 123 -15.51 -12.56 -6.80
N THR A 124 -15.97 -11.31 -6.98
CA THR A 124 -16.11 -10.67 -8.28
C THR A 124 -14.75 -10.53 -8.96
N PHE A 125 -13.73 -10.12 -8.20
CA PHE A 125 -12.37 -10.01 -8.73
C PHE A 125 -11.75 -11.37 -9.03
N ARG A 126 -11.96 -12.42 -8.22
CA ARG A 126 -11.52 -13.78 -8.58
C ARG A 126 -12.03 -14.19 -9.96
N LYS A 127 -13.35 -14.06 -10.20
CA LYS A 127 -13.97 -14.38 -11.50
C LYS A 127 -13.36 -13.53 -12.63
N THR A 128 -13.18 -12.24 -12.39
CA THR A 128 -12.60 -11.29 -13.35
C THR A 128 -11.17 -11.68 -13.72
N LEU A 129 -10.31 -11.87 -12.73
CA LEU A 129 -8.89 -12.20 -12.94
C LEU A 129 -8.73 -13.56 -13.60
N THR A 130 -9.55 -14.56 -13.25
CA THR A 130 -9.59 -15.86 -13.94
C THR A 130 -9.89 -15.68 -15.42
N GLN A 131 -10.94 -14.91 -15.77
CA GLN A 131 -11.28 -14.66 -17.18
C GLN A 131 -10.23 -13.83 -17.92
N MET A 132 -9.58 -12.88 -17.24
CA MET A 132 -8.46 -12.12 -17.82
C MET A 132 -7.29 -13.04 -18.18
N SER A 133 -6.95 -13.98 -17.30
CA SER A 133 -5.90 -14.98 -17.56
C SER A 133 -6.31 -15.90 -18.71
N GLU A 134 -7.47 -16.56 -18.60
CA GLU A 134 -7.89 -17.62 -19.54
C GLU A 134 -8.28 -17.11 -20.93
N LYS A 135 -9.02 -15.99 -21.01
CA LYS A 135 -9.59 -15.50 -22.27
C LYS A 135 -8.74 -14.41 -22.94
N LYS A 136 -7.93 -13.69 -22.17
CA LYS A 136 -7.19 -12.51 -22.66
C LYS A 136 -5.67 -12.65 -22.55
N ASN A 137 -5.18 -13.73 -21.96
CA ASN A 137 -3.77 -13.99 -21.71
C ASN A 137 -3.10 -12.82 -20.96
N ILE A 138 -3.80 -12.25 -19.98
CA ILE A 138 -3.27 -11.19 -19.13
C ILE A 138 -2.75 -11.81 -17.85
N LYS A 139 -1.47 -11.58 -17.55
CA LYS A 139 -0.83 -12.04 -16.31
C LYS A 139 -1.20 -11.11 -15.17
N THR A 140 -1.79 -11.65 -14.12
CA THR A 140 -2.15 -10.93 -12.90
C THR A 140 -1.17 -11.32 -11.81
N ILE A 141 -0.38 -10.34 -11.33
CA ILE A 141 0.80 -10.61 -10.49
C ILE A 141 0.82 -9.79 -9.21
N VAL A 142 1.56 -10.29 -8.23
CA VAL A 142 1.92 -9.58 -6.99
C VAL A 142 3.41 -9.79 -6.70
N ALA A 143 4.03 -8.81 -6.04
CA ALA A 143 5.38 -8.96 -5.53
C ALA A 143 5.44 -9.98 -4.37
N SER A 144 6.58 -10.66 -4.22
CA SER A 144 6.87 -11.52 -3.07
C SER A 144 6.66 -10.82 -1.73
N GLU A 145 6.96 -9.54 -1.65
CA GLU A 145 6.83 -8.68 -0.47
C GLU A 145 5.36 -8.44 -0.08
N THR A 146 4.42 -8.62 -1.01
CA THR A 146 2.98 -8.43 -0.79
C THR A 146 2.30 -9.70 -0.24
N VAL A 147 2.98 -10.85 -0.26
CA VAL A 147 2.38 -12.15 0.11
C VAL A 147 1.86 -12.18 1.55
N LEU A 148 2.55 -11.53 2.50
CA LEU A 148 2.09 -11.50 3.88
C LEU A 148 0.78 -10.71 4.05
N HIS A 149 0.59 -9.63 3.27
CA HIS A 149 -0.68 -8.92 3.23
C HIS A 149 -1.81 -9.79 2.69
N LEU A 150 -1.56 -10.57 1.63
CA LEU A 150 -2.53 -11.53 1.09
C LEU A 150 -2.94 -12.57 2.13
N LYS A 151 -1.97 -13.21 2.79
CA LYS A 151 -2.23 -14.20 3.84
C LYS A 151 -3.02 -13.60 5.01
N PHE A 152 -2.71 -12.36 5.38
CA PHE A 152 -3.44 -11.64 6.41
C PHE A 152 -4.91 -11.41 6.02
N ILE A 153 -5.17 -10.95 4.78
CA ILE A 153 -6.52 -10.76 4.25
C ILE A 153 -7.30 -12.08 4.27
N GLU A 154 -6.69 -13.18 3.80
CA GLU A 154 -7.30 -14.51 3.80
C GLU A 154 -7.64 -14.99 5.21
N LEU A 155 -6.72 -14.81 6.17
CA LEU A 155 -6.92 -15.17 7.57
C LEU A 155 -8.04 -14.36 8.21
N LYS A 156 -8.04 -13.03 8.04
CA LYS A 156 -9.10 -12.16 8.58
C LYS A 156 -10.47 -12.54 8.01
N ARG A 157 -10.56 -12.85 6.71
CA ARG A 157 -11.82 -13.34 6.13
C ARG A 157 -12.27 -14.66 6.73
N LEU A 158 -11.35 -15.61 6.91
CA LEU A 158 -11.66 -16.89 7.52
C LEU A 158 -12.24 -16.70 8.93
N ILE A 159 -11.63 -15.82 9.73
CA ILE A 159 -12.08 -15.50 11.10
C ILE A 159 -13.43 -14.78 11.10
N SER A 160 -13.60 -13.74 10.26
CA SER A 160 -14.79 -12.89 10.28
C SER A 160 -16.02 -13.54 9.63
N PHE A 161 -15.84 -14.38 8.61
CA PHE A 161 -16.95 -14.89 7.79
C PHE A 161 -17.08 -16.42 7.79
N GLY A 162 -16.20 -17.15 8.50
CA GLY A 162 -16.31 -18.61 8.64
C GLY A 162 -16.11 -19.42 7.35
N HIS A 163 -15.73 -18.78 6.24
CA HIS A 163 -15.51 -19.42 4.96
C HIS A 163 -14.06 -19.23 4.49
N ARG A 164 -13.49 -20.27 3.86
CA ARG A 164 -12.22 -20.12 3.14
C ARG A 164 -12.39 -19.03 2.08
N SER A 165 -11.58 -17.99 2.17
CA SER A 165 -11.56 -16.95 1.15
C SER A 165 -11.20 -17.60 -0.20
N PRO A 166 -11.91 -17.26 -1.28
CA PRO A 166 -11.45 -17.62 -2.61
C PRO A 166 -10.05 -17.04 -2.82
N THR A 167 -9.09 -17.90 -3.16
CA THR A 167 -7.75 -17.46 -3.54
C THR A 167 -7.85 -16.69 -4.86
N LEU A 168 -7.31 -15.47 -4.89
CA LEU A 168 -7.18 -14.73 -6.13
C LEU A 168 -6.15 -15.44 -7.03
N PRO A 169 -6.38 -15.54 -8.35
CA PRO A 169 -5.44 -16.18 -9.28
C PRO A 169 -4.26 -15.25 -9.57
N LEU A 170 -3.47 -14.94 -8.54
CA LEU A 170 -2.33 -14.04 -8.59
C LEU A 170 -1.03 -14.85 -8.65
N MET A 171 -0.19 -14.55 -9.63
CA MET A 171 1.17 -15.10 -9.69
C MET A 171 2.08 -14.27 -8.80
N VAL A 172 2.75 -14.94 -7.86
CA VAL A 172 3.78 -14.32 -7.03
C VAL A 172 5.08 -14.23 -7.84
N VAL A 173 5.65 -13.04 -7.92
CA VAL A 173 6.92 -12.79 -8.62
C VAL A 173 7.97 -12.35 -7.62
N GLU A 174 9.10 -13.04 -7.60
CA GLU A 174 10.24 -12.69 -6.75
C GLU A 174 10.89 -11.39 -7.21
N VAL A 175 11.24 -10.56 -6.24
CA VAL A 175 11.90 -9.28 -6.46
C VAL A 175 13.35 -9.34 -6.00
N ASN A 176 14.27 -9.03 -6.91
CA ASN A 176 15.67 -8.93 -6.57
C ASN A 176 15.92 -7.70 -5.67
N SER A 177 16.43 -7.93 -4.46
CA SER A 177 16.62 -6.90 -3.43
C SER A 177 17.60 -5.79 -3.84
N ASN A 178 18.61 -6.10 -4.66
CA ASN A 178 19.56 -5.11 -5.15
C ASN A 178 18.93 -4.21 -6.20
N ASP A 179 18.16 -4.79 -7.13
CA ASP A 179 17.44 -4.01 -8.14
C ASP A 179 16.36 -3.13 -7.50
N LEU A 180 15.64 -3.67 -6.52
CA LEU A 180 14.65 -2.92 -5.77
C LEU A 180 15.28 -1.73 -5.03
N ARG A 181 16.46 -1.92 -4.43
CA ARG A 181 17.20 -0.83 -3.78
C ARG A 181 17.61 0.25 -4.79
N LYS A 182 18.08 -0.14 -5.97
CA LYS A 182 18.43 0.81 -7.05
C LYS A 182 17.20 1.59 -7.51
N PHE A 183 16.09 0.90 -7.78
CA PHE A 183 14.81 1.52 -8.14
C PHE A 183 14.35 2.53 -7.08
N LYS A 184 14.34 2.12 -5.81
CA LYS A 184 14.01 2.99 -4.68
C LYS A 184 14.92 4.23 -4.66
N SER A 185 16.25 4.05 -4.71
CA SER A 185 17.18 5.19 -4.67
C SER A 185 17.03 6.16 -5.83
N LYS A 186 16.60 5.68 -7.01
CA LYS A 186 16.39 6.47 -8.21
C LYS A 186 15.15 7.37 -8.11
N PHE A 187 14.04 6.83 -7.60
CA PHE A 187 12.73 7.49 -7.66
C PHE A 187 12.19 7.97 -6.31
N LEU A 188 12.68 7.42 -5.20
CA LEU A 188 12.16 7.60 -3.86
C LEU A 188 13.29 7.99 -2.89
N LYS A 189 13.53 9.30 -2.79
CA LYS A 189 14.55 9.87 -1.88
C LYS A 189 14.14 9.80 -0.41
N GLU A 190 12.85 9.91 -0.14
CA GLU A 190 12.27 9.84 1.20
C GLU A 190 11.33 8.64 1.32
N PRO A 191 11.26 7.99 2.49
CA PRO A 191 10.36 6.86 2.69
C PRO A 191 8.91 7.35 2.76
N CYS A 192 8.14 7.05 1.71
CA CYS A 192 6.71 7.36 1.65
C CYS A 192 5.81 6.15 1.35
N LEU A 193 6.40 5.00 1.03
CA LEU A 193 5.75 3.75 0.67
C LEU A 193 6.40 2.59 1.43
N THR A 194 5.64 1.52 1.66
CA THR A 194 6.16 0.25 2.21
C THR A 194 7.08 -0.44 1.21
N LEU A 195 7.85 -1.43 1.68
CA LEU A 195 8.66 -2.25 0.77
C LEU A 195 7.79 -2.98 -0.26
N ALA A 196 6.60 -3.44 0.13
CA ALA A 196 5.66 -4.14 -0.74
C ALA A 196 5.10 -3.22 -1.85
N GLU A 197 4.78 -1.97 -1.51
CA GLU A 197 4.33 -0.97 -2.49
C GLU A 197 5.43 -0.60 -3.48
N VAL A 198 6.66 -0.38 -2.98
CA VAL A 198 7.82 -0.09 -3.85
C VAL A 198 8.12 -1.29 -4.77
N ALA A 199 8.02 -2.50 -4.25
CA ALA A 199 8.19 -3.73 -5.03
C ALA A 199 7.15 -3.87 -6.14
N SER A 200 5.90 -3.52 -5.85
CA SER A 200 4.80 -3.52 -6.84
C SER A 200 5.05 -2.49 -7.95
N GLN A 201 5.51 -1.28 -7.60
CA GLN A 201 5.90 -0.27 -8.60
C GLN A 201 7.08 -0.72 -9.47
N TYR A 202 8.11 -1.29 -8.83
CA TYR A 202 9.27 -1.82 -9.53
C TYR A 202 8.89 -2.93 -10.52
N LEU A 203 8.01 -3.86 -10.13
CA LEU A 203 7.54 -4.91 -11.04
C LEU A 203 6.74 -4.34 -12.20
N ALA A 204 5.88 -3.35 -11.95
CA ALA A 204 5.12 -2.69 -13.01
C ALA A 204 6.05 -1.97 -14.00
N ASP A 205 7.09 -1.29 -13.52
CA ASP A 205 8.12 -0.66 -14.36
C ASP A 205 8.90 -1.72 -15.18
N LYS A 206 9.48 -2.70 -14.49
CA LYS A 206 10.34 -3.73 -15.09
C LYS A 206 9.64 -4.59 -16.14
N LEU A 207 8.37 -4.92 -15.90
CA LEU A 207 7.58 -5.78 -16.79
C LEU A 207 6.75 -4.99 -17.79
N ASN A 208 6.91 -3.66 -17.84
CA ASN A 208 6.05 -2.76 -18.61
C ASN A 208 4.55 -3.05 -18.35
N GLY A 209 4.21 -3.32 -17.09
CA GLY A 209 2.88 -3.69 -16.65
C GLY A 209 1.99 -2.48 -16.36
N ILE A 210 0.78 -2.77 -15.92
CA ILE A 210 -0.17 -1.82 -15.37
C ILE A 210 -0.21 -2.03 -13.86
N LEU A 211 0.01 -0.98 -13.08
CA LEU A 211 -0.18 -1.01 -11.64
C LEU A 211 -1.65 -0.80 -11.30
N VAL A 212 -2.22 -1.67 -10.47
CA VAL A 212 -3.51 -1.43 -9.82
C VAL A 212 -3.22 -0.89 -8.43
N THR A 213 -3.64 0.34 -8.16
CA THR A 213 -3.45 1.01 -6.87
C THR A 213 -4.61 1.95 -6.61
N ASP A 214 -5.07 1.95 -5.37
CA ASP A 214 -6.10 2.86 -4.87
C ASP A 214 -5.53 3.88 -3.88
N ASP A 215 -4.29 3.73 -3.42
CA ASP A 215 -3.69 4.67 -2.49
C ASP A 215 -3.20 5.93 -3.20
N PHE A 216 -3.63 7.10 -2.70
CA PHE A 216 -3.24 8.40 -3.27
C PHE A 216 -1.72 8.57 -3.39
N LYS A 217 -0.96 8.16 -2.37
CA LYS A 217 0.49 8.37 -2.35
C LYS A 217 1.19 7.40 -3.29
N ALA A 218 0.74 6.15 -3.34
CA ALA A 218 1.24 5.19 -4.30
C ALA A 218 1.01 5.67 -5.74
N LEU A 219 -0.17 6.22 -6.04
CA LEU A 219 -0.47 6.84 -7.33
C LEU A 219 0.43 8.05 -7.64
N GLU A 220 0.62 8.97 -6.69
CA GLU A 220 1.52 10.13 -6.89
C GLU A 220 2.92 9.68 -7.34
N VAL A 221 3.42 8.59 -6.75
CA VAL A 221 4.74 8.04 -7.09
C VAL A 221 4.78 7.46 -8.50
N THR A 222 3.67 6.96 -9.05
CA THR A 222 3.66 6.45 -10.43
C THR A 222 3.94 7.55 -11.46
N GLY A 223 3.58 8.80 -11.14
CA GLY A 223 3.96 9.97 -11.95
C GLY A 223 5.48 10.21 -12.01
N LYS A 224 6.22 9.81 -10.97
CA LYS A 224 7.69 9.91 -10.92
C LYS A 224 8.38 8.76 -11.64
N THR A 225 7.77 7.57 -11.62
CA THR A 225 8.34 6.35 -12.23
C THR A 225 7.94 6.18 -13.70
N GLY A 226 6.88 6.85 -14.14
CA GLY A 226 6.30 6.66 -15.49
C GLY A 226 5.43 5.40 -15.61
N VAL A 227 5.13 4.74 -14.49
CA VAL A 227 4.28 3.56 -14.45
C VAL A 227 2.83 3.95 -14.76
N TYR A 228 2.20 3.22 -15.68
CA TYR A 228 0.79 3.36 -15.96
C TYR A 228 -0.03 2.69 -14.86
N ALA A 229 -0.90 3.46 -14.23
CA ALA A 229 -1.67 3.00 -13.08
C ALA A 229 -3.18 3.23 -13.26
N ILE A 230 -3.96 2.28 -12.76
CA ILE A 230 -5.43 2.30 -12.73
C ILE A 230 -5.92 1.97 -11.32
N SER A 231 -7.16 2.32 -11.00
CA SER A 231 -7.78 1.91 -9.73
C SER A 231 -8.41 0.52 -9.84
N THR A 232 -8.77 -0.03 -8.68
CA THR A 232 -9.60 -1.24 -8.60
C THR A 232 -10.96 -1.03 -9.28
N LEU A 233 -11.53 0.17 -9.23
CA LEU A 233 -12.77 0.50 -9.93
C LEU A 233 -12.60 0.51 -11.46
N THR A 234 -11.53 1.09 -11.97
CA THR A 234 -11.24 1.07 -13.41
C THR A 234 -11.07 -0.36 -13.92
N LEU A 235 -10.46 -1.24 -13.12
CA LEU A 235 -10.34 -2.65 -13.46
C LEU A 235 -11.72 -3.34 -13.51
N LEU A 236 -12.65 -2.96 -12.63
CA LEU A 236 -14.04 -3.42 -12.67
C LEU A 236 -14.76 -2.94 -13.95
N ASP A 237 -14.54 -1.69 -14.35
CA ASP A 237 -15.08 -1.14 -15.60
C ASP A 237 -14.53 -1.87 -16.84
N TYR A 238 -13.22 -2.19 -16.84
CA TYR A 238 -12.60 -3.05 -17.86
C TYR A 238 -13.25 -4.44 -17.95
N ALA A 239 -13.52 -5.06 -16.80
CA ALA A 239 -14.20 -6.35 -16.75
C ALA A 239 -15.62 -6.26 -17.34
N LYS A 240 -16.31 -5.16 -17.06
CA LYS A 240 -17.65 -4.89 -17.61
C LYS A 240 -17.63 -4.68 -19.12
N TYR A 241 -16.66 -3.91 -19.62
CA TYR A 241 -16.48 -3.65 -21.05
C TYR A 241 -16.39 -4.95 -21.86
N TYR A 242 -15.63 -5.93 -21.35
CA TYR A 242 -15.47 -7.24 -22.00
C TYR A 242 -16.55 -8.27 -21.66
N GLY A 243 -17.64 -7.88 -20.99
CA GLY A 243 -18.73 -8.79 -20.64
C GLY A 243 -18.31 -9.91 -19.68
N MET A 244 -17.26 -9.71 -18.87
CA MET A 244 -16.80 -10.70 -17.88
C MET A 244 -17.77 -10.82 -16.69
N LEU A 245 -18.56 -9.77 -16.48
CA LEU A 245 -19.53 -9.60 -15.41
C LEU A 245 -20.92 -9.29 -15.97
N SER A 246 -21.95 -9.87 -15.34
CA SER A 246 -23.34 -9.45 -15.57
C SER A 246 -23.58 -8.02 -15.07
N ASN A 247 -24.64 -7.37 -15.56
CA ASN A 247 -25.01 -6.02 -15.09
C ASN A 247 -25.21 -5.97 -13.58
N VAL A 248 -25.86 -6.98 -13.00
CA VAL A 248 -26.15 -7.06 -11.56
C VAL A 248 -24.86 -7.22 -10.75
N GLU A 249 -23.97 -8.13 -11.15
CA GLU A 249 -22.67 -8.32 -10.50
C GLU A 249 -21.82 -7.04 -10.55
N TYR A 250 -21.80 -6.37 -11.70
CA TYR A 250 -21.06 -5.13 -11.88
C TYR A 250 -21.59 -4.00 -10.99
N LEU A 251 -22.91 -3.74 -11.02
CA LEU A 251 -23.51 -2.64 -10.25
C LEU A 251 -23.32 -2.84 -8.74
N ASN A 252 -23.49 -4.06 -8.24
CA ASN A 252 -23.26 -4.38 -6.83
C ASN A 252 -21.79 -4.18 -6.41
N ALA A 253 -20.84 -4.70 -7.21
CA ALA A 253 -19.42 -4.50 -6.92
C ALA A 253 -19.01 -3.03 -7.00
N LYS A 254 -19.56 -2.29 -7.97
CA LYS A 254 -19.33 -0.85 -8.15
C LYS A 254 -19.86 -0.04 -6.97
N GLU A 255 -21.08 -0.32 -6.51
CA GLU A 255 -21.67 0.34 -5.34
C GLU A 255 -20.80 0.13 -4.09
N LYS A 256 -20.38 -1.11 -3.84
CA LYS A 256 -19.50 -1.44 -2.70
C LYS A 256 -18.15 -0.73 -2.76
N LEU A 257 -17.52 -0.67 -3.93
CA LEU A 257 -16.26 0.06 -4.13
C LEU A 257 -16.46 1.57 -3.99
N ILE A 258 -17.51 2.15 -4.59
CA ILE A 258 -17.81 3.58 -4.46
C ILE A 258 -18.09 3.94 -3.01
N THR A 259 -18.78 3.07 -2.25
CA THR A 259 -19.03 3.27 -0.82
C THR A 259 -17.74 3.29 -0.03
N LEU A 260 -16.79 2.40 -0.35
CA LEU A 260 -15.46 2.45 0.24
C LEU A 260 -14.75 3.77 -0.13
N TYR A 261 -14.76 4.16 -1.41
CA TYR A 261 -14.13 5.40 -1.87
C TYR A 261 -14.76 6.66 -1.25
N SER A 262 -16.08 6.72 -1.08
CA SER A 262 -16.76 7.87 -0.47
C SER A 262 -16.54 7.95 1.04
N THR A 263 -16.41 6.80 1.71
CA THR A 263 -16.02 6.74 3.13
C THR A 263 -14.57 7.19 3.35
N THR A 264 -13.78 7.20 2.28
CA THR A 264 -12.33 7.47 2.29
C THR A 264 -12.03 8.88 1.77
N THR A 265 -12.75 9.37 0.76
CA THR A 265 -12.73 10.77 0.39
C THR A 265 -13.74 11.54 1.25
N GLY A 266 -13.30 12.13 2.37
CA GLY A 266 -14.07 13.22 3.00
C GLY A 266 -14.41 14.29 1.95
N GLU A 267 -15.47 15.08 2.16
CA GLU A 267 -16.17 15.97 1.19
C GLU A 267 -15.33 16.97 0.33
N HIS A 268 -14.00 16.89 0.32
CA HIS A 268 -13.19 17.52 -0.71
C HIS A 268 -13.15 16.68 -1.99
N LEU A 269 -14.14 16.95 -2.84
CA LEU A 269 -14.08 16.77 -4.29
C LEU A 269 -12.70 17.21 -4.81
N TRP A 270 -11.90 16.26 -5.27
CA TRP A 270 -10.84 16.58 -6.22
C TRP A 270 -11.52 16.94 -7.53
N ARG A 271 -11.61 18.24 -7.81
CA ARG A 271 -11.93 18.75 -9.14
C ARG A 271 -10.81 18.30 -10.09
N THR A 272 -11.26 17.66 -11.17
CA THR A 272 -10.61 17.42 -12.47
C THR A 272 -9.44 18.32 -12.79
#